data_AF-A0A6G9NBM2-F1
#
_entry.id   AF-A0A6G9NBM2-F1
#
_cell.length_a   1.000
_cell.length_b   1.000
_cell.length_c   1.000
_cell.angle_alpha   90.00
_cell.angle_beta   90.00
_cell.angle_gamma   90.00
#
_symmetry.space_group_name_H-M   'P 1'
#
loop_
_entity.id
_entity.type
_entity.pdbx_description
1 polymer ?
#
loop_
_entity_poly.entity_id
_entity_poly.type
_entity_poly.pdbx_seq_one_letter_code
_entity_poly.pdbx_strand_id
1 'polypeptide(L)'
;MNTSELTERLDYYGLKAKDPVYQSVSRSIARAMEGALDGFYREVAGRGDLAAKFTDPGSMERARKAQARHWQSAFTDGLDDTFLKRSDHIGSVHARIGLEPKWYVGSYARILDDLVTQMIAPGWKSLLPWKRAEARRVAALVKVSLLDVDIALSSYFLDINNKVSSLNEVLGEALSKMATGKLNIDPVNLPSEYAKVAKDFNSTVAALHKTVAAVIDGVGTITTGSSEIQTASDDLARRTEQQAANLEETAAAVTQVATRVRETRKTASKARGTIRETNARAAEGAKIVAEAGEAMGQIEQSSEEITNIIGVIDAIAFQTNLLALNAGVEAARAGESGKGFAVVASEVRALAQRCSSAAEEVKSLITGTSTQVSSGVALVERTGKAFDLIAEAVSELTGSIEAIASSTEEQAESLSQIDTAVGELDQSTQQNAAMAEECTAAASSLAHEADKLHSTVNAFEVDPSPAGVDLDATEARRVTTVKHHVQRRRPTPRALGNLALQVTADAPGIEEDWSDF
;
A
#
# COMPACT_ATOMS: atom_id res chain seq x y z
N MET A 1 -7.09 51.08 -43.34
CA MET A 1 -7.80 52.37 -43.49
C MET A 1 -9.12 52.15 -44.21
N ASN A 2 -10.22 52.78 -43.77
CA ASN A 2 -11.54 52.66 -44.41
C ASN A 2 -12.01 54.01 -45.02
N THR A 3 -13.09 53.99 -45.81
CA THR A 3 -13.60 55.19 -46.51
C THR A 3 -14.05 56.30 -45.54
N SER A 4 -14.57 55.96 -44.35
CA SER A 4 -14.95 56.93 -43.32
C SER A 4 -13.75 57.71 -42.81
N GLU A 5 -12.63 57.03 -42.60
CA GLU A 5 -11.36 57.64 -42.16
C GLU A 5 -10.79 58.58 -43.22
N LEU A 6 -10.97 58.27 -44.52
CA LEU A 6 -10.59 59.19 -45.59
C LEU A 6 -11.44 60.45 -45.55
N THR A 7 -12.77 60.34 -45.41
CA THR A 7 -13.67 61.50 -45.36
C THR A 7 -13.32 62.44 -44.21
N GLU A 8 -13.07 61.90 -43.02
CA GLU A 8 -12.65 62.68 -41.85
C GLU A 8 -11.32 63.41 -42.11
N ARG A 9 -10.33 62.72 -42.70
CA ARG A 9 -9.06 63.35 -43.07
C ARG A 9 -9.27 64.46 -44.09
N LEU A 10 -10.07 64.23 -45.13
CA LEU A 10 -10.32 65.28 -46.14
C LEU A 10 -10.93 66.53 -45.50
N ASP A 11 -11.89 66.37 -44.59
CA ASP A 11 -12.48 67.48 -43.85
C ASP A 11 -11.45 68.22 -42.97
N TYR A 12 -10.65 67.49 -42.20
CA TYR A 12 -9.59 68.05 -41.35
C TYR A 12 -8.55 68.86 -42.16
N TYR A 13 -8.17 68.36 -43.34
CA TYR A 13 -7.23 69.04 -44.23
C TYR A 13 -7.89 70.14 -45.09
N GLY A 14 -9.20 70.36 -44.97
CA GLY A 14 -9.95 71.35 -45.76
C GLY A 14 -10.04 71.00 -47.25
N LEU A 15 -9.98 69.72 -47.60
CA LEU A 15 -10.02 69.20 -48.97
C LEU A 15 -11.39 68.60 -49.29
N LYS A 16 -11.83 68.75 -50.53
CA LYS A 16 -13.03 68.07 -51.05
C LYS A 16 -12.62 66.82 -51.81
N ALA A 17 -13.44 65.76 -51.76
CA ALA A 17 -13.20 64.56 -52.57
C ALA A 17 -13.07 64.88 -54.08
N LYS A 18 -13.78 65.92 -54.55
CA LYS A 18 -13.64 66.50 -55.88
C LYS A 18 -13.60 68.03 -55.78
N ASP A 19 -12.65 68.66 -56.46
CA ASP A 19 -12.53 70.11 -56.53
C ASP A 19 -12.18 70.56 -57.96
N PRO A 20 -12.84 71.60 -58.52
CA PRO A 20 -12.51 72.14 -59.83
C PRO A 20 -11.03 72.53 -60.00
N VAL A 21 -10.36 72.95 -58.93
CA VAL A 21 -8.93 73.29 -58.92
C VAL A 21 -8.07 72.08 -59.32
N TYR A 22 -8.49 70.86 -58.99
CA TYR A 22 -7.73 69.64 -59.27
C TYR A 22 -7.48 69.44 -60.77
N GLN A 23 -8.42 69.81 -61.64
CA GLN A 23 -8.22 69.69 -63.10
C GLN A 23 -7.14 70.66 -63.62
N SER A 24 -7.00 71.84 -63.01
CA SER A 24 -5.92 72.78 -63.32
C SER A 24 -4.56 72.28 -62.84
N VAL A 25 -4.54 71.72 -61.62
CA VAL A 25 -3.35 71.10 -61.02
C VAL A 25 -2.91 69.88 -61.84
N SER A 26 -3.83 69.00 -62.22
CA SER A 26 -3.57 67.81 -63.05
C SER A 26 -2.92 68.15 -64.40
N ARG A 27 -3.41 69.20 -65.10
CA ARG A 27 -2.78 69.67 -66.34
C ARG A 27 -1.36 70.22 -66.15
N SER A 28 -1.07 70.75 -64.97
CA SER A 28 0.27 71.24 -64.64
C SER A 28 1.20 70.08 -64.26
N ILE A 29 0.71 69.14 -63.46
CA ILE A 29 1.38 67.87 -63.15
C ILE A 29 1.73 67.11 -64.42
N ALA A 30 0.79 66.91 -65.35
CA ALA A 30 1.03 66.17 -66.59
C ALA A 30 2.16 66.74 -67.46
N ARG A 31 2.39 68.07 -67.40
CA ARG A 31 3.48 68.74 -68.14
C ARG A 31 4.84 68.65 -67.44
N ALA A 32 4.84 68.55 -66.12
CA ALA A 32 6.03 68.72 -65.28
C ALA A 32 6.55 67.42 -64.66
N MET A 33 5.68 66.43 -64.46
CA MET A 33 5.92 65.22 -63.68
C MET A 33 7.01 64.34 -64.27
N GLU A 34 7.08 64.18 -65.59
CA GLU A 34 8.08 63.34 -66.23
C GLU A 34 9.51 63.85 -65.94
N GLY A 35 9.75 65.14 -66.15
CA GLY A 35 11.05 65.75 -65.85
C GLY A 35 11.40 65.76 -64.36
N ALA A 36 10.41 66.02 -63.49
CA ALA A 36 10.60 66.00 -62.03
C ALA A 36 10.98 64.60 -61.53
N LEU A 37 10.29 63.57 -62.00
CA LEU A 37 10.59 62.19 -61.63
C LEU A 37 11.90 61.69 -62.22
N ASP A 38 12.26 62.09 -63.44
CA ASP A 38 13.56 61.75 -64.02
C ASP A 38 14.72 62.34 -63.21
N GLY A 39 14.57 63.59 -62.76
CA GLY A 39 15.52 64.24 -61.87
C GLY A 39 15.60 63.57 -60.50
N PHE A 40 14.46 63.16 -59.95
CA PHE A 40 14.37 62.43 -58.68
C PHE A 40 15.03 61.05 -58.76
N TYR A 41 14.65 60.20 -59.70
CA TYR A 41 15.17 58.84 -59.80
C TYR A 41 16.65 58.79 -60.20
N ARG A 42 17.17 59.81 -60.90
CA ARG A 42 18.61 59.97 -61.11
C ARG A 42 19.37 60.17 -59.80
N GLU A 43 18.81 60.93 -58.86
CA GLU A 43 19.40 61.09 -57.53
C GLU A 43 19.27 59.81 -56.70
N VAL A 44 18.11 59.13 -56.76
CA VAL A 44 17.92 57.81 -56.11
C VAL A 44 18.97 56.82 -56.58
N ALA A 45 19.23 56.75 -57.89
CA ALA A 45 20.28 55.91 -58.46
C ALA A 45 21.70 56.32 -58.02
N GLY A 46 21.91 57.59 -57.68
CA GLY A 46 23.18 58.12 -57.17
C GLY A 46 23.42 57.87 -55.68
N ARG A 47 22.42 57.42 -54.93
CA ARG A 47 22.52 57.08 -53.50
C ARG A 47 22.51 55.57 -53.31
N GLY A 48 23.63 54.99 -52.88
CA GLY A 48 23.82 53.53 -52.85
C GLY A 48 22.80 52.77 -51.99
N ASP A 49 22.39 53.34 -50.86
CA ASP A 49 21.40 52.79 -49.94
C ASP A 49 19.97 52.77 -50.52
N LEU A 50 19.59 53.80 -51.27
CA LEU A 50 18.30 53.87 -51.94
C LEU A 50 18.30 53.06 -53.25
N ALA A 51 19.39 53.09 -54.01
CA ALA A 51 19.55 52.29 -55.23
C ALA A 51 19.47 50.79 -54.92
N ALA A 52 20.04 50.33 -53.80
CA ALA A 52 20.00 48.93 -53.36
C ALA A 52 18.57 48.40 -53.13
N LYS A 53 17.58 49.27 -52.91
CA LYS A 53 16.16 48.86 -52.78
C LYS A 53 15.52 48.50 -54.13
N PHE A 54 16.19 48.76 -55.25
CA PHE A 54 15.74 48.46 -56.61
C PHE A 54 16.62 47.36 -57.23
N THR A 55 16.34 46.11 -56.90
CA THR A 55 17.17 44.95 -57.28
C THR A 55 16.94 44.44 -58.70
N ASP A 56 15.78 44.71 -59.29
CA ASP A 56 15.40 44.23 -60.64
C ASP A 56 15.64 45.29 -61.73
N PRO A 57 16.26 44.93 -62.89
CA PRO A 57 16.39 45.82 -64.03
C PRO A 57 15.03 46.34 -64.51
N GLY A 58 14.81 47.65 -64.37
CA GLY A 58 13.55 48.31 -64.76
C GLY A 58 12.53 48.45 -63.64
N SER A 59 12.79 47.97 -62.41
CA SER A 59 11.96 48.23 -61.23
C SER A 59 11.79 49.73 -60.95
N MET A 60 12.88 50.49 -61.10
CA MET A 60 12.88 51.95 -60.93
C MET A 60 11.98 52.63 -61.96
N GLU A 61 12.01 52.18 -63.21
CA GLU A 61 11.15 52.72 -64.28
C GLU A 61 9.67 52.37 -64.05
N ARG A 62 9.37 51.17 -63.56
CA ARG A 62 8.01 50.79 -63.17
C ARG A 62 7.50 51.62 -61.99
N ALA A 63 8.34 51.82 -60.97
CA ALA A 63 8.03 52.68 -59.83
C ALA A 63 7.78 54.13 -60.28
N ARG A 64 8.61 54.65 -61.16
CA ARG A 64 8.46 55.97 -61.78
C ARG A 64 7.10 56.13 -62.46
N LYS A 65 6.75 55.19 -63.35
CA LYS A 65 5.45 55.19 -64.03
C LYS A 65 4.29 55.07 -63.05
N ALA A 66 4.41 54.25 -62.02
CA ALA A 66 3.39 54.08 -61.01
C ALA A 66 3.18 55.36 -60.18
N GLN A 67 4.26 56.03 -59.78
CA GLN A 67 4.21 57.29 -59.03
C GLN A 67 3.57 58.41 -59.86
N ALA A 68 3.96 58.55 -61.13
CA ALA A 68 3.37 59.51 -62.04
C ALA A 68 1.85 59.28 -62.19
N ARG A 69 1.44 58.03 -62.44
CA ARG A 69 0.03 57.64 -62.58
C ARG A 69 -0.75 57.91 -61.30
N HIS A 70 -0.21 57.55 -60.14
CA HIS A 70 -0.86 57.77 -58.85
C HIS A 70 -1.13 59.27 -58.64
N TRP A 71 -0.12 60.13 -58.82
CA TRP A 71 -0.26 61.57 -58.66
C TRP A 71 -1.24 62.16 -59.66
N GLN A 72 -1.14 61.81 -60.93
CA GLN A 72 -2.07 62.31 -61.94
C GLN A 72 -3.52 61.94 -61.60
N SER A 73 -3.76 60.67 -61.25
CA SER A 73 -5.10 60.17 -60.94
C SER A 73 -5.71 60.79 -59.67
N ALA A 74 -4.91 61.14 -58.67
CA ALA A 74 -5.39 61.82 -57.47
C ALA A 74 -6.08 63.17 -57.81
N PHE A 75 -5.62 63.84 -58.88
CA PHE A 75 -6.16 65.11 -59.35
C PHE A 75 -7.11 64.98 -60.56
N THR A 76 -7.27 63.81 -61.17
CA THR A 76 -8.28 63.58 -62.23
C THR A 76 -9.53 62.85 -61.71
N ASP A 77 -9.33 61.82 -60.91
CA ASP A 77 -10.39 60.89 -60.49
C ASP A 77 -11.00 61.34 -59.15
N GLY A 78 -10.21 62.10 -58.37
CA GLY A 78 -10.56 62.63 -57.06
C GLY A 78 -9.89 61.86 -55.91
N LEU A 79 -10.17 62.30 -54.69
CA LEU A 79 -9.67 61.69 -53.46
C LEU A 79 -10.73 60.71 -52.93
N ASP A 80 -10.86 59.56 -53.59
CA ASP A 80 -11.84 58.51 -53.29
C ASP A 80 -11.21 57.25 -52.67
N ASP A 81 -12.00 56.18 -52.53
CA ASP A 81 -11.53 54.89 -52.00
C ASP A 81 -10.39 54.27 -52.84
N THR A 82 -10.37 54.55 -54.15
CA THR A 82 -9.29 54.11 -55.05
C THR A 82 -7.99 54.86 -54.77
N PHE A 83 -8.07 56.15 -54.46
CA PHE A 83 -6.93 56.92 -53.96
C PHE A 83 -6.43 56.34 -52.64
N LEU A 84 -7.32 56.10 -51.68
CA LEU A 84 -6.98 55.54 -50.37
C LEU A 84 -6.23 54.21 -50.47
N LYS A 85 -6.80 53.24 -51.21
CA LYS A 85 -6.20 51.92 -51.40
C LYS A 85 -4.81 51.99 -52.01
N ARG A 86 -4.58 52.91 -52.95
CA ARG A 86 -3.25 53.09 -53.56
C ARG A 86 -2.26 53.72 -52.61
N SER A 87 -2.67 54.75 -51.86
CA SER A 87 -1.83 55.38 -50.84
C SER A 87 -1.45 54.39 -49.72
N ASP A 88 -2.41 53.58 -49.26
CA ASP A 88 -2.20 52.51 -48.28
C ASP A 88 -1.24 51.42 -48.82
N HIS A 89 -1.46 50.98 -50.06
CA HIS A 89 -0.56 50.03 -50.71
C HIS A 89 0.88 50.56 -50.81
N ILE A 90 1.07 51.83 -51.21
CA ILE A 90 2.39 52.48 -51.27
C ILE A 90 3.05 52.48 -49.88
N GLY A 91 2.31 52.88 -48.83
CA GLY A 91 2.79 52.84 -47.44
C GLY A 91 3.23 51.43 -47.03
N SER A 92 2.43 50.41 -47.33
CA SER A 92 2.74 49.01 -47.02
C SER A 92 3.99 48.49 -47.75
N VAL A 93 4.22 48.95 -48.98
CA VAL A 93 5.43 48.60 -49.75
C VAL A 93 6.66 49.26 -49.11
N HIS A 94 6.57 50.53 -48.72
CA HIS A 94 7.67 51.24 -48.06
C HIS A 94 8.04 50.63 -46.72
N ALA A 95 7.06 50.25 -45.90
CA ALA A 95 7.30 49.52 -44.66
C ALA A 95 8.04 48.19 -44.92
N ARG A 96 7.60 47.43 -45.93
CA ARG A 96 8.17 46.13 -46.28
C ARG A 96 9.62 46.19 -46.75
N ILE A 97 9.97 47.22 -47.52
CA ILE A 97 11.36 47.42 -48.00
C ILE A 97 12.23 48.18 -46.99
N GLY A 98 11.71 48.48 -45.79
CA GLY A 98 12.40 49.26 -44.76
C GLY A 98 12.83 50.64 -45.28
N LEU A 99 11.97 51.33 -46.02
CA LEU A 99 12.23 52.71 -46.43
C LEU A 99 11.93 53.64 -45.25
N GLU A 100 12.95 54.31 -44.73
CA GLU A 100 12.78 55.25 -43.63
C GLU A 100 11.90 56.45 -44.05
N PRO A 101 11.05 56.98 -43.14
CA PRO A 101 10.19 58.13 -43.41
C PRO A 101 10.93 59.34 -44.01
N LYS A 102 12.15 59.62 -43.54
CA LYS A 102 12.99 60.72 -44.06
C LYS A 102 13.24 60.67 -45.55
N TRP A 103 13.44 59.47 -46.07
CA TRP A 103 13.66 59.27 -47.50
C TRP A 103 12.37 59.44 -48.28
N TYR A 104 11.25 58.95 -47.74
CA TYR A 104 9.94 59.08 -48.37
C TYR A 104 9.46 60.53 -48.42
N VAL A 105 9.49 61.24 -47.28
CA VAL A 105 9.06 62.64 -47.18
C VAL A 105 10.01 63.57 -47.95
N GLY A 106 11.32 63.37 -47.84
CA GLY A 106 12.32 64.12 -48.60
C GLY A 106 12.17 63.96 -50.12
N SER A 107 11.79 62.77 -50.59
CA SER A 107 11.49 62.51 -52.01
C SER A 107 10.34 63.38 -52.52
N TYR A 108 9.26 63.51 -51.73
CA TYR A 108 8.15 64.39 -52.09
C TYR A 108 8.51 65.86 -52.03
N ALA A 109 9.29 66.29 -51.03
CA ALA A 109 9.76 67.66 -50.92
C ALA A 109 10.53 68.08 -52.18
N ARG A 110 11.34 67.17 -52.74
CA ARG A 110 12.07 67.39 -53.99
C ARG A 110 11.17 67.40 -55.22
N ILE A 111 10.28 66.43 -55.38
CA ILE A 111 9.35 66.39 -56.53
C ILE A 111 8.45 67.63 -56.53
N LEU A 112 7.98 68.06 -55.35
CA LEU A 112 7.16 69.25 -55.20
C LEU A 112 7.92 70.55 -55.52
N ASP A 113 9.22 70.64 -55.25
CA ASP A 113 10.07 71.78 -55.63
C ASP A 113 10.03 72.02 -57.15
N ASP A 114 10.22 70.95 -57.93
CA ASP A 114 10.17 71.00 -59.38
C ASP A 114 8.76 71.32 -59.89
N LEU A 115 7.72 70.69 -59.32
CA LEU A 115 6.33 70.93 -59.69
C LEU A 115 5.88 72.37 -59.40
N VAL A 116 6.15 72.88 -58.19
CA VAL A 116 5.82 74.27 -57.78
C VAL A 116 6.56 75.27 -58.67
N THR A 117 7.83 75.01 -58.97
CA THR A 117 8.63 75.87 -59.86
C THR A 117 8.03 75.96 -61.26
N GLN A 118 7.65 74.82 -61.82
CA GLN A 118 7.03 74.78 -63.15
C GLN A 118 5.60 75.36 -63.17
N MET A 119 4.86 75.29 -62.07
CA MET A 119 3.54 75.89 -61.95
C MET A 119 3.58 77.42 -61.88
N ILE A 120 4.50 78.00 -61.10
CA ILE A 120 4.59 79.45 -60.88
C ILE A 120 5.36 80.14 -62.03
N ALA A 121 6.40 79.51 -62.56
CA ALA A 121 7.26 80.09 -63.59
C ALA A 121 7.40 79.19 -64.84
N PRO A 122 6.31 78.86 -65.56
CA PRO A 122 6.36 77.98 -66.73
C PRO A 122 7.00 78.65 -67.96
N GLY A 123 7.76 77.88 -68.74
CA GLY A 123 8.25 78.29 -70.07
C GLY A 123 9.04 79.61 -70.02
N TRP A 124 8.64 80.59 -70.85
CA TRP A 124 9.27 81.91 -70.88
C TRP A 124 9.16 82.66 -69.54
N LYS A 125 8.14 82.38 -68.71
CA LYS A 125 8.01 83.00 -67.39
C LYS A 125 9.13 82.59 -66.45
N SER A 126 9.78 81.46 -66.70
CA SER A 126 10.99 81.06 -65.97
C SER A 126 12.13 82.07 -66.18
N LEU A 127 12.17 82.82 -67.29
CA LEU A 127 13.20 83.83 -67.52
C LEU A 127 12.99 85.09 -66.67
N LEU A 128 11.81 85.27 -66.06
CA LEU A 128 11.48 86.42 -65.22
C LEU A 128 12.03 86.22 -63.79
N PRO A 129 12.93 87.09 -63.30
CA PRO A 129 13.56 86.92 -61.98
C PRO A 129 12.58 86.85 -60.82
N TRP A 130 11.51 87.66 -60.85
CA TRP A 130 10.50 87.69 -59.78
C TRP A 130 9.65 86.41 -59.74
N LYS A 131 9.33 85.81 -60.89
CA LYS A 131 8.59 84.53 -60.94
C LYS A 131 9.44 83.36 -60.43
N ARG A 132 10.74 83.36 -60.72
CA ARG A 132 11.69 82.42 -60.09
C ARG A 132 11.80 82.65 -58.58
N ALA A 133 11.85 83.90 -58.14
CA ALA A 133 11.90 84.21 -56.71
C ALA A 133 10.61 83.78 -55.97
N GLU A 134 9.45 84.01 -56.57
CA GLU A 134 8.14 83.58 -56.06
C GLU A 134 8.07 82.04 -55.96
N ALA A 135 8.46 81.33 -57.03
CA ALA A 135 8.57 79.88 -57.04
C ALA A 135 9.46 79.34 -55.92
N ARG A 136 10.67 79.92 -55.75
CA ARG A 136 11.60 79.53 -54.69
C ARG A 136 11.03 79.77 -53.30
N ARG A 137 10.28 80.85 -53.06
CA ARG A 137 9.67 81.14 -51.76
C ARG A 137 8.61 80.10 -51.40
N VAL A 138 7.73 79.77 -52.34
CA VAL A 138 6.68 78.75 -52.13
C VAL A 138 7.30 77.36 -51.96
N ALA A 139 8.26 77.00 -52.81
CA ALA A 139 8.92 75.72 -52.70
C ALA A 139 9.76 75.59 -51.41
N ALA A 140 10.40 76.67 -50.94
CA ALA A 140 11.07 76.69 -49.65
C ALA A 140 10.09 76.46 -48.50
N LEU A 141 8.91 77.12 -48.51
CA LEU A 141 7.87 76.90 -47.51
C LEU A 141 7.43 75.42 -47.46
N VAL A 142 7.11 74.83 -48.61
CA VAL A 142 6.69 73.41 -48.70
C VAL A 142 7.80 72.47 -48.22
N LYS A 143 9.05 72.68 -48.65
CA LYS A 143 10.19 71.84 -48.26
C LYS A 143 10.47 71.91 -46.76
N VAL A 144 10.44 73.10 -46.16
CA VAL A 144 10.66 73.26 -44.71
C VAL A 144 9.52 72.64 -43.91
N SER A 145 8.26 72.81 -44.32
CA SER A 145 7.12 72.14 -43.66
C SER A 145 7.21 70.62 -43.74
N LEU A 146 7.62 70.06 -44.88
CA LEU A 146 7.81 68.62 -45.02
C LEU A 146 9.01 68.10 -44.20
N LEU A 147 10.07 68.89 -44.06
CA LEU A 147 11.21 68.55 -43.21
C LEU A 147 10.81 68.50 -41.72
N ASP A 148 9.98 69.43 -41.25
CA ASP A 148 9.47 69.43 -39.88
C ASP A 148 8.61 68.18 -39.60
N VAL A 149 7.70 67.86 -40.52
CA VAL A 149 6.88 66.62 -40.45
C VAL A 149 7.76 65.37 -40.47
N ASP A 150 8.81 65.34 -41.29
CA ASP A 150 9.77 64.23 -41.30
C ASP A 150 10.43 64.03 -39.94
N ILE A 151 11.00 65.08 -39.35
CA ILE A 151 11.69 64.98 -38.05
C ILE A 151 10.73 64.46 -36.96
N ALA A 152 9.49 64.98 -36.94
CA ALA A 152 8.47 64.54 -36.00
C ALA A 152 8.10 63.05 -36.20
N LEU A 153 7.85 62.63 -37.45
CA LEU A 153 7.54 61.24 -37.77
C LEU A 153 8.72 60.31 -37.45
N SER A 154 9.93 60.68 -37.84
CA SER A 154 11.14 59.92 -37.56
C SER A 154 11.36 59.70 -36.06
N SER A 155 11.09 60.72 -35.23
CA SER A 155 11.16 60.59 -33.77
C SER A 155 10.11 59.63 -33.20
N TYR A 156 8.88 59.68 -33.72
CA TYR A 156 7.81 58.75 -33.34
C TYR A 156 8.13 57.30 -33.70
N PHE A 157 8.63 57.06 -34.93
CA PHE A 157 9.06 55.72 -35.36
C PHE A 157 10.23 55.19 -34.53
N LEU A 158 11.18 56.05 -34.14
CA LEU A 158 12.30 55.66 -33.30
C LEU A 158 11.84 55.22 -31.90
N ASP A 159 10.91 55.96 -31.26
CA ASP A 159 10.36 55.59 -29.95
C ASP A 159 9.65 54.22 -30.00
N ILE A 160 8.81 53.98 -31.01
CA ILE A 160 8.14 52.69 -31.21
C ILE A 160 9.16 51.57 -31.42
N ASN A 161 10.15 51.77 -32.30
CA ASN A 161 11.16 50.76 -32.56
C ASN A 161 12.00 50.42 -31.32
N ASN A 162 12.35 51.43 -30.50
CA ASN A 162 13.06 51.22 -29.25
C ASN A 162 12.22 50.40 -28.25
N LYS A 163 10.92 50.71 -28.13
CA LYS A 163 9.97 49.97 -27.28
C LYS A 163 9.82 48.51 -27.72
N VAL A 164 9.65 48.27 -29.03
CA VAL A 164 9.54 46.91 -29.59
C VAL A 164 10.86 46.14 -29.45
N SER A 165 12.00 46.81 -29.62
CA SER A 165 13.32 46.18 -29.44
C SER A 165 13.55 45.78 -27.98
N SER A 166 13.24 46.68 -27.04
CA SER A 166 13.31 46.38 -25.60
C SER A 166 12.40 45.24 -25.19
N LEU A 167 11.16 45.19 -25.72
CA LEU A 167 10.25 44.06 -25.54
C LEU A 167 10.90 42.74 -25.98
N ASN A 168 11.45 42.70 -27.20
CA ASN A 168 12.04 41.50 -27.77
C ASN A 168 13.31 41.06 -27.02
N GLU A 169 14.15 42.00 -26.60
CA GLU A 169 15.37 41.69 -25.85
C GLU A 169 15.04 41.11 -24.48
N VAL A 170 14.23 41.80 -23.68
CA VAL A 170 13.94 41.40 -22.29
C VAL A 170 13.13 40.10 -22.24
N LEU A 171 12.05 40.00 -23.02
CA LEU A 171 11.26 38.75 -23.05
C LEU A 171 12.02 37.63 -23.75
N GLY A 172 12.78 37.92 -24.79
CA GLY A 172 13.58 36.92 -25.50
C GLY A 172 14.64 36.29 -24.58
N GLU A 173 15.34 37.11 -23.79
CA GLU A 173 16.31 36.62 -22.80
C GLU A 173 15.62 35.79 -21.71
N ALA A 174 14.50 36.27 -21.17
CA ALA A 174 13.77 35.57 -20.11
C ALA A 174 13.20 34.23 -20.60
N LEU A 175 12.62 34.18 -21.80
CA LEU A 175 12.16 32.94 -22.43
C LEU A 175 13.32 31.97 -22.72
N SER A 176 14.48 32.49 -23.13
CA SER A 176 15.67 31.66 -23.35
C SER A 176 16.16 31.03 -22.04
N LYS A 177 16.13 31.76 -20.92
CA LYS A 177 16.44 31.21 -19.58
C LYS A 177 15.46 30.10 -19.21
N MET A 178 14.16 30.36 -19.37
CA MET A 178 13.10 29.38 -19.07
C MET A 178 13.23 28.11 -19.93
N ALA A 179 13.58 28.23 -21.22
CA ALA A 179 13.79 27.09 -22.10
C ALA A 179 14.97 26.20 -21.68
N THR A 180 15.96 26.76 -20.96
CA THR A 180 17.07 26.01 -20.35
C THR A 180 16.77 25.48 -18.95
N GLY A 181 15.52 25.60 -18.48
CA GLY A 181 15.08 25.14 -17.16
C GLY A 181 15.26 26.17 -16.04
N LYS A 182 15.75 27.39 -16.33
CA LYS A 182 15.94 28.40 -15.28
C LYS A 182 14.62 29.08 -14.95
N LEU A 183 14.10 28.84 -13.74
CA LEU A 183 12.82 29.38 -13.28
C LEU A 183 12.99 30.46 -12.20
N ASN A 184 14.17 30.59 -11.63
CA ASN A 184 14.60 31.70 -10.76
C ASN A 184 14.90 32.98 -11.57
N ILE A 185 13.94 33.38 -12.42
CA ILE A 185 14.07 34.58 -13.25
C ILE A 185 13.48 35.77 -12.47
N ASP A 186 14.24 36.86 -12.37
CA ASP A 186 13.75 38.12 -11.83
C ASP A 186 12.52 38.63 -12.62
N PRO A 187 11.54 39.27 -11.97
CA PRO A 187 10.37 39.81 -12.65
C PRO A 187 10.75 40.72 -13.82
N VAL A 188 10.27 40.38 -15.01
CA VAL A 188 10.44 41.19 -16.21
C VAL A 188 9.65 42.48 -16.05
N ASN A 189 10.30 43.61 -16.35
CA ASN A 189 9.69 44.93 -16.40
C ASN A 189 9.72 45.46 -17.83
N LEU A 190 8.58 45.96 -18.30
CA LEU A 190 8.40 46.47 -19.66
C LEU A 190 7.71 47.84 -19.61
N PRO A 191 7.81 48.65 -20.70
CA PRO A 191 7.03 49.88 -20.81
C PRO A 191 5.53 49.65 -20.51
N SER A 192 4.85 50.66 -20.00
CA SER A 192 3.46 50.58 -19.52
C SER A 192 2.48 50.02 -20.57
N GLU A 193 2.72 50.30 -21.85
CA GLU A 193 1.98 49.79 -23.01
C GLU A 193 2.00 48.25 -23.10
N TYR A 194 3.02 47.60 -22.53
CA TYR A 194 3.19 46.15 -22.48
C TYR A 194 3.07 45.57 -21.06
N ALA A 195 2.55 46.33 -20.09
CA ALA A 195 2.45 45.92 -18.69
C ALA A 195 1.67 44.60 -18.51
N LYS A 196 0.64 44.36 -19.33
CA LYS A 196 -0.09 43.09 -19.33
C LYS A 196 0.81 41.91 -19.68
N VAL A 197 1.65 42.05 -20.71
CA VAL A 197 2.58 41.00 -21.15
C VAL A 197 3.61 40.70 -20.05
N ALA A 198 4.19 41.73 -19.44
CA ALA A 198 5.09 41.56 -18.30
C ALA A 198 4.42 40.82 -17.13
N LYS A 199 3.20 41.24 -16.76
CA LYS A 199 2.43 40.62 -15.68
C LYS A 199 2.11 39.15 -15.95
N ASP A 200 1.60 38.85 -17.14
CA ASP A 200 1.22 37.48 -17.52
C ASP A 200 2.46 36.57 -17.58
N PHE A 201 3.59 37.07 -18.10
CA PHE A 201 4.88 36.37 -18.10
C PHE A 201 5.35 36.05 -16.68
N ASN A 202 5.43 37.06 -15.80
CA ASN A 202 5.87 36.90 -14.41
C ASN A 202 4.97 35.92 -13.64
N SER A 203 3.67 35.99 -13.86
CA SER A 203 2.69 35.09 -13.24
C SER A 203 2.88 33.64 -13.71
N THR A 204 3.21 33.45 -14.99
CA THR A 204 3.49 32.12 -15.58
C THR A 204 4.76 31.51 -15.01
N VAL A 205 5.84 32.29 -14.90
CA VAL A 205 7.11 31.84 -14.30
C VAL A 205 6.89 31.44 -12.83
N ALA A 206 6.19 32.27 -12.07
CA ALA A 206 5.89 31.98 -10.66
C ALA A 206 5.04 30.71 -10.48
N ALA A 207 4.04 30.50 -11.34
CA ALA A 207 3.23 29.28 -11.32
C ALA A 207 4.06 28.04 -11.66
N LEU A 208 4.91 28.12 -12.68
CA LEU A 208 5.79 27.02 -13.09
C LEU A 208 6.82 26.68 -12.00
N HIS A 209 7.45 27.68 -11.39
CA HIS A 209 8.37 27.50 -10.26
C HIS A 209 7.67 26.76 -9.10
N LYS A 210 6.47 27.22 -8.70
CA LYS A 210 5.69 26.58 -7.64
C LYS A 210 5.34 25.13 -7.97
N THR A 211 4.92 24.84 -9.20
CA THR A 211 4.59 23.48 -9.63
C THR A 211 5.81 22.58 -9.60
N VAL A 212 6.96 23.01 -10.13
CA VAL A 212 8.20 22.22 -10.13
C VAL A 212 8.70 21.99 -8.71
N ALA A 213 8.66 23.00 -7.84
CA ALA A 213 9.03 22.87 -6.43
C ALA A 213 8.15 21.84 -5.69
N ALA A 214 6.84 21.83 -5.94
CA ALA A 214 5.93 20.84 -5.36
C ALA A 214 6.23 19.42 -5.87
N VAL A 215 6.63 19.26 -7.13
CA VAL A 215 7.04 17.95 -7.67
C VAL A 215 8.33 17.47 -6.99
N ILE A 216 9.32 18.34 -6.80
CA ILE A 216 10.58 17.99 -6.10
C ILE A 216 10.30 17.50 -4.68
N ASP A 217 9.45 18.19 -3.94
CA ASP A 217 9.05 17.80 -2.58
C ASP A 217 8.30 16.45 -2.56
N GLY A 218 7.37 16.26 -3.49
CA GLY A 218 6.66 14.99 -3.67
C GLY A 218 7.59 13.82 -3.99
N VAL A 219 8.60 14.04 -4.84
CA VAL A 219 9.64 13.05 -5.14
C VAL A 219 10.44 12.68 -3.89
N GLY A 220 10.87 13.66 -3.10
CA GLY A 220 11.58 13.41 -1.84
C GLY A 220 10.76 12.57 -0.85
N THR A 221 9.45 12.81 -0.79
CA THR A 221 8.51 12.01 0.00
C THR A 221 8.41 10.57 -0.51
N ILE A 222 8.32 10.36 -1.83
CA ILE A 222 8.27 9.01 -2.43
C ILE A 222 9.58 8.25 -2.19
N THR A 223 10.74 8.90 -2.35
CA THR A 223 12.05 8.28 -2.09
C THR A 223 12.16 7.83 -0.63
N THR A 224 11.76 8.69 0.32
CA THR A 224 11.77 8.36 1.74
C THR A 224 10.81 7.20 2.05
N GLY A 225 9.57 7.27 1.57
CA GLY A 225 8.58 6.21 1.78
C GLY A 225 8.99 4.87 1.16
N SER A 226 9.64 4.88 0.00
CA SER A 226 10.16 3.66 -0.65
C SER A 226 11.26 3.01 0.20
N SER A 227 12.17 3.81 0.77
CA SER A 227 13.22 3.32 1.68
C SER A 227 12.64 2.73 2.97
N GLU A 228 11.57 3.32 3.51
CA GLU A 228 10.86 2.80 4.68
C GLU A 228 10.18 1.47 4.38
N ILE A 229 9.50 1.35 3.23
CA ILE A 229 8.87 0.10 2.78
C ILE A 229 9.93 -0.99 2.59
N GLN A 230 11.08 -0.67 1.99
CA GLN A 230 12.16 -1.63 1.81
C GLN A 230 12.67 -2.15 3.16
N THR A 231 12.92 -1.25 4.12
CA THR A 231 13.35 -1.62 5.48
C THR A 231 12.31 -2.50 6.19
N ALA A 232 11.02 -2.16 6.06
CA ALA A 232 9.93 -2.94 6.63
C ALA A 232 9.78 -4.31 5.98
N SER A 233 10.02 -4.41 4.67
CA SER A 233 9.98 -5.67 3.92
C SER A 233 11.15 -6.57 4.31
N ASP A 234 12.36 -6.02 4.51
CA ASP A 234 13.53 -6.76 5.01
C ASP A 234 13.32 -7.28 6.46
N ASP A 235 12.63 -6.51 7.30
CA ASP A 235 12.23 -6.99 8.64
C ASP A 235 11.19 -8.12 8.54
N LEU A 236 10.19 -7.96 7.69
CA LEU A 236 9.17 -8.98 7.47
C LEU A 236 9.79 -10.28 6.94
N ALA A 237 10.71 -10.20 5.97
CA ALA A 237 11.43 -11.35 5.43
C ALA A 237 12.18 -12.11 6.54
N ARG A 238 13.01 -11.41 7.33
CA ARG A 238 13.75 -12.03 8.44
C ARG A 238 12.86 -12.66 9.50
N ARG A 239 11.74 -12.00 9.85
CA ARG A 239 10.76 -12.56 10.80
C ARG A 239 10.05 -13.79 10.22
N THR A 240 9.79 -13.79 8.92
CA THR A 240 9.17 -14.92 8.20
C THR A 240 10.12 -16.11 8.14
N GLU A 241 11.41 -15.89 7.88
CA GLU A 241 12.44 -16.94 7.97
C GLU A 241 12.54 -17.53 9.37
N GLN A 242 12.59 -16.70 10.41
CA GLN A 242 12.61 -17.16 11.79
C GLN A 242 11.33 -17.93 12.16
N GLN A 243 10.18 -17.47 11.66
CA GLN A 243 8.91 -18.14 11.86
C GLN A 243 8.88 -19.50 11.17
N ALA A 244 9.41 -19.62 9.96
CA ALA A 244 9.55 -20.89 9.25
C ALA A 244 10.42 -21.88 10.05
N ALA A 245 11.57 -21.44 10.57
CA ALA A 245 12.42 -22.29 11.40
C ALA A 245 11.71 -22.77 12.69
N ASN A 246 10.99 -21.88 13.37
CA ASN A 246 10.22 -22.25 14.56
C ASN A 246 9.06 -23.20 14.23
N LEU A 247 8.45 -23.05 13.05
CA LEU A 247 7.37 -23.90 12.60
C LEU A 247 7.87 -25.30 12.26
N GLU A 248 9.06 -25.42 11.64
CA GLU A 248 9.73 -26.69 11.38
C GLU A 248 10.01 -27.46 12.69
N GLU A 249 10.55 -26.78 13.71
CA GLU A 249 10.77 -27.38 15.03
C GLU A 249 9.45 -27.80 15.69
N THR A 250 8.41 -26.97 15.57
CA THR A 250 7.08 -27.27 16.11
C THR A 250 6.45 -28.48 15.41
N ALA A 251 6.54 -28.57 14.08
CA ALA A 251 6.04 -29.68 13.30
C ALA A 251 6.77 -31.00 13.67
N ALA A 252 8.08 -30.93 13.86
CA ALA A 252 8.88 -32.07 14.32
C ALA A 252 8.44 -32.51 15.74
N ALA A 253 8.22 -31.56 16.66
CA ALA A 253 7.74 -31.86 18.00
C ALA A 253 6.33 -32.49 18.00
N VAL A 254 5.40 -31.96 17.20
CA VAL A 254 4.05 -32.52 17.02
C VAL A 254 4.12 -33.95 16.47
N THR A 255 4.98 -34.20 15.48
CA THR A 255 5.19 -35.55 14.92
C THR A 255 5.72 -36.54 15.97
N GLN A 256 6.66 -36.10 16.81
CA GLN A 256 7.16 -36.91 17.92
C GLN A 256 6.07 -37.21 18.95
N VAL A 257 5.27 -36.22 19.33
CA VAL A 257 4.15 -36.40 20.27
C VAL A 257 3.10 -37.36 19.68
N ALA A 258 2.73 -37.19 18.41
CA ALA A 258 1.81 -38.09 17.71
C ALA A 258 2.31 -39.53 17.68
N THR A 259 3.63 -39.73 17.52
CA THR A 259 4.24 -41.06 17.60
C THR A 259 4.10 -41.65 18.99
N ARG A 260 4.41 -40.89 20.04
CA ARG A 260 4.27 -41.35 21.44
C ARG A 260 2.82 -41.66 21.82
N VAL A 261 1.86 -40.86 21.37
CA VAL A 261 0.42 -41.13 21.58
C VAL A 261 0.00 -42.44 20.92
N ARG A 262 0.46 -42.72 19.70
CA ARG A 262 0.20 -44.02 19.03
C ARG A 262 0.82 -45.20 19.80
N GLU A 263 2.01 -45.04 20.36
CA GLU A 263 2.66 -46.05 21.20
C GLU A 263 1.91 -46.27 22.52
N THR A 264 1.45 -45.20 23.18
CA THR A 264 0.61 -45.28 24.39
C THR A 264 -0.68 -46.05 24.09
N ARG A 265 -1.34 -45.77 22.96
CA ARG A 265 -2.55 -46.50 22.54
C ARG A 265 -2.30 -47.99 22.39
N LYS A 266 -1.19 -48.36 21.73
CA LYS A 266 -0.78 -49.76 21.55
C LYS A 266 -0.49 -50.43 22.90
N THR A 267 0.17 -49.71 23.80
CA THR A 267 0.50 -50.20 25.16
C THR A 267 -0.75 -50.40 26.01
N ALA A 268 -1.69 -49.44 25.99
CA ALA A 268 -2.98 -49.56 26.67
C ALA A 268 -3.78 -50.77 26.13
N SER A 269 -3.82 -50.97 24.81
CA SER A 269 -4.49 -52.13 24.21
C SER A 269 -3.85 -53.46 24.64
N LYS A 270 -2.52 -53.52 24.74
CA LYS A 270 -1.80 -54.70 25.23
C LYS A 270 -2.11 -54.95 26.70
N ALA A 271 -2.03 -53.91 27.54
CA ALA A 271 -2.35 -53.99 28.97
C ALA A 271 -3.77 -54.49 29.20
N ARG A 272 -4.75 -54.01 28.43
CA ARG A 272 -6.14 -54.50 28.48
C ARG A 272 -6.24 -56.01 28.24
N GLY A 273 -5.46 -56.54 27.29
CA GLY A 273 -5.39 -57.98 27.03
C GLY A 273 -4.84 -58.77 28.23
N THR A 274 -3.72 -58.32 28.78
CA THR A 274 -3.10 -58.94 29.97
C THR A 274 -4.02 -58.89 31.19
N ILE A 275 -4.68 -57.76 31.44
CA ILE A 275 -5.63 -57.60 32.55
C ILE A 275 -6.82 -58.56 32.42
N ARG A 276 -7.37 -58.72 31.21
CA ARG A 276 -8.45 -59.71 30.96
C ARG A 276 -7.99 -61.13 31.28
N GLU A 277 -6.78 -61.50 30.87
CA GLU A 277 -6.21 -62.82 31.18
C GLU A 277 -5.98 -63.00 32.69
N THR A 278 -5.42 -61.99 33.36
CA THR A 278 -5.22 -62.01 34.82
C THR A 278 -6.54 -62.14 35.56
N ASN A 279 -7.60 -61.44 35.13
CA ASN A 279 -8.92 -61.54 35.75
C ASN A 279 -9.49 -62.97 35.62
N ALA A 280 -9.36 -63.57 34.43
CA ALA A 280 -9.79 -64.95 34.20
C ALA A 280 -9.05 -65.94 35.10
N ARG A 281 -7.73 -65.78 35.26
CA ARG A 281 -6.91 -66.61 36.16
C ARG A 281 -7.25 -66.39 37.64
N ALA A 282 -7.54 -65.16 38.05
CA ALA A 282 -7.97 -64.86 39.41
C ALA A 282 -9.33 -65.50 39.73
N ALA A 283 -10.28 -65.42 38.81
CA ALA A 283 -11.59 -66.07 38.92
C ALA A 283 -11.49 -67.60 38.98
N GLU A 284 -10.61 -68.19 38.17
CA GLU A 284 -10.32 -69.63 38.23
C GLU A 284 -9.67 -70.03 39.57
N GLY A 285 -8.71 -69.23 40.06
CA GLY A 285 -8.09 -69.42 41.37
C GLY A 285 -9.09 -69.35 42.52
N ALA A 286 -10.01 -68.37 42.49
CA ALA A 286 -11.10 -68.26 43.47
C ALA A 286 -11.99 -69.51 43.47
N LYS A 287 -12.32 -70.04 42.27
CA LYS A 287 -13.11 -71.26 42.13
C LYS A 287 -12.40 -72.48 42.73
N ILE A 288 -11.11 -72.69 42.44
CA ILE A 288 -10.32 -73.81 42.97
C ILE A 288 -10.24 -73.73 44.51
N VAL A 289 -10.07 -72.54 45.06
CA VAL A 289 -10.03 -72.33 46.52
C VAL A 289 -11.39 -72.60 47.16
N ALA A 290 -12.49 -72.22 46.50
CA ALA A 290 -13.84 -72.56 46.97
C ALA A 290 -14.07 -74.08 47.00
N GLU A 291 -13.68 -74.80 45.94
CA GLU A 291 -13.74 -76.27 45.88
C GLU A 291 -12.87 -76.92 46.98
N ALA A 292 -11.66 -76.39 47.22
CA ALA A 292 -10.79 -76.86 48.30
C ALA A 292 -11.36 -76.61 49.69
N GLY A 293 -12.07 -75.48 49.87
CA GLY A 293 -12.74 -75.13 51.12
C GLY A 293 -13.88 -76.09 51.44
N GLU A 294 -14.70 -76.43 50.43
CA GLU A 294 -15.76 -77.43 50.55
C GLU A 294 -15.19 -78.80 50.94
N ALA A 295 -14.12 -79.25 50.27
CA ALA A 295 -13.46 -80.52 50.58
C ALA A 295 -12.89 -80.55 52.01
N MET A 296 -12.28 -79.46 52.48
CA MET A 296 -11.77 -79.36 53.85
C MET A 296 -12.90 -79.34 54.88
N GLY A 297 -14.03 -78.68 54.59
CA GLY A 297 -15.22 -78.74 55.43
C GLY A 297 -15.80 -80.16 55.55
N GLN A 298 -15.82 -80.93 54.46
CA GLN A 298 -16.22 -82.34 54.50
C GLN A 298 -15.28 -83.20 55.36
N ILE A 299 -13.97 -82.92 55.34
CA ILE A 299 -12.98 -83.60 56.19
C ILE A 299 -13.15 -83.23 57.67
N GLU A 300 -13.43 -81.96 57.97
CA GLU A 300 -13.72 -81.47 59.32
C GLU A 300 -14.94 -82.21 59.90
N GLN A 301 -16.04 -82.24 59.14
CA GLN A 301 -17.26 -82.96 59.51
C GLN A 301 -17.01 -84.46 59.71
N SER A 302 -16.26 -85.11 58.80
CA SER A 302 -15.89 -86.53 58.94
C SER A 302 -15.06 -86.80 60.20
N SER A 303 -14.19 -85.86 60.59
CA SER A 303 -13.38 -85.97 61.81
C SER A 303 -14.22 -85.86 63.09
N GLU A 304 -15.24 -85.01 63.10
CA GLU A 304 -16.21 -84.94 64.20
C GLU A 304 -17.02 -86.23 64.33
N GLU A 305 -17.49 -86.79 63.21
CA GLU A 305 -18.19 -88.08 63.20
C GLU A 305 -17.31 -89.21 63.75
N ILE A 306 -16.04 -89.29 63.34
CA ILE A 306 -15.09 -90.27 63.87
C ILE A 306 -14.91 -90.06 65.39
N THR A 307 -14.77 -88.82 65.86
CA THR A 307 -14.64 -88.51 67.29
C THR A 307 -15.83 -89.03 68.09
N ASN A 308 -17.06 -88.87 67.56
CA ASN A 308 -18.27 -89.40 68.17
C ASN A 308 -18.27 -90.93 68.22
N ILE A 309 -17.86 -91.60 67.14
CA ILE A 309 -17.74 -93.07 67.09
C ILE A 309 -16.73 -93.57 68.12
N ILE A 310 -15.57 -92.93 68.24
CA ILE A 310 -14.55 -93.29 69.24
C ILE A 310 -15.09 -93.10 70.67
N GLY A 311 -15.88 -92.04 70.91
CA GLY A 311 -16.58 -91.86 72.19
C GLY A 311 -17.55 -93.01 72.53
N VAL A 312 -18.28 -93.52 71.53
CA VAL A 312 -19.13 -94.72 71.70
C VAL A 312 -18.29 -95.96 71.99
N ILE A 313 -17.16 -96.15 71.31
CA ILE A 313 -16.26 -97.29 71.54
C ILE A 313 -15.68 -97.28 72.96
N ASP A 314 -15.25 -96.11 73.46
CA ASP A 314 -14.77 -95.97 74.84
C ASP A 314 -15.89 -96.27 75.86
N ALA A 315 -17.12 -95.81 75.60
CA ALA A 315 -18.27 -96.15 76.42
C ALA A 315 -18.56 -97.67 76.44
N ILE A 316 -18.44 -98.36 75.30
CA ILE A 316 -18.57 -99.82 75.20
C ILE A 316 -17.44 -100.51 75.97
N ALA A 317 -16.20 -100.03 75.86
CA ALA A 317 -15.06 -100.57 76.59
C ALA A 317 -15.24 -100.41 78.11
N PHE A 318 -15.73 -99.27 78.58
CA PHE A 318 -16.06 -99.02 79.98
C PHE A 318 -17.17 -99.97 80.49
N GLN A 319 -18.25 -100.11 79.73
CA GLN A 319 -19.32 -101.07 80.04
C GLN A 319 -18.81 -102.51 80.11
N THR A 320 -17.94 -102.90 79.17
CA THR A 320 -17.32 -104.24 79.12
C THR A 320 -16.41 -104.48 80.33
N ASN A 321 -15.64 -103.46 80.74
CA ASN A 321 -14.82 -103.50 81.95
C ASN A 321 -15.66 -103.66 83.22
N LEU A 322 -16.82 -102.99 83.31
CA LEU A 322 -17.76 -103.16 84.43
C LEU A 322 -18.44 -104.54 84.43
N LEU A 323 -18.86 -105.04 83.27
CA LEU A 323 -19.41 -106.40 83.10
C LEU A 323 -18.38 -107.46 83.53
N ALA A 324 -17.13 -107.31 83.11
CA ALA A 324 -16.04 -108.20 83.46
C ALA A 324 -15.68 -108.13 84.96
N LEU A 325 -15.72 -106.94 85.56
CA LEU A 325 -15.59 -106.78 87.01
C LEU A 325 -16.70 -107.52 87.77
N ASN A 326 -17.96 -107.34 87.37
CA ASN A 326 -19.10 -108.03 87.98
C ASN A 326 -18.97 -109.55 87.85
N ALA A 327 -18.57 -110.05 86.67
CA ALA A 327 -18.32 -111.46 86.43
C ALA A 327 -17.15 -112.00 87.28
N GLY A 328 -16.08 -111.21 87.45
CA GLY A 328 -14.94 -111.56 88.30
C GLY A 328 -15.30 -111.66 89.79
N VAL A 329 -16.17 -110.76 90.27
CA VAL A 329 -16.71 -110.80 91.64
C VAL A 329 -17.57 -112.05 91.85
N GLU A 330 -18.46 -112.38 90.92
CA GLU A 330 -19.32 -113.57 91.04
C GLU A 330 -18.52 -114.87 90.90
N ALA A 331 -17.46 -114.88 90.08
CA ALA A 331 -16.52 -116.00 89.97
C ALA A 331 -15.72 -116.22 91.27
N ALA A 332 -15.29 -115.14 91.95
CA ALA A 332 -14.65 -115.23 93.27
C ALA A 332 -15.62 -115.75 94.35
N ARG A 333 -16.91 -115.40 94.23
CA ARG A 333 -17.99 -115.87 95.11
C ARG A 333 -18.27 -117.37 94.97
N ALA A 334 -18.06 -117.94 93.79
CA ALA A 334 -18.25 -119.36 93.49
C ALA A 334 -17.08 -120.28 93.93
N GLY A 335 -15.99 -119.74 94.51
CA GLY A 335 -14.90 -120.52 95.09
C GLY A 335 -14.08 -121.33 94.06
N GLU A 336 -13.72 -122.58 94.38
CA GLU A 336 -12.91 -123.46 93.50
C GLU A 336 -13.55 -123.69 92.11
N SER A 337 -14.88 -123.79 92.05
CA SER A 337 -15.64 -124.01 90.80
C SER A 337 -15.62 -122.80 89.85
N GLY A 338 -15.30 -121.61 90.35
CA GLY A 338 -15.29 -120.35 89.60
C GLY A 338 -13.93 -119.96 89.01
N LYS A 339 -12.85 -120.70 89.31
CA LYS A 339 -11.47 -120.33 88.91
C LYS A 339 -11.29 -120.09 87.41
N GLY A 340 -11.89 -120.94 86.56
CA GLY A 340 -11.83 -120.77 85.10
C GLY A 340 -12.54 -119.51 84.62
N PHE A 341 -13.70 -119.20 85.19
CA PHE A 341 -14.45 -117.97 84.89
C PHE A 341 -13.75 -116.71 85.40
N ALA A 342 -13.07 -116.78 86.55
CA ALA A 342 -12.29 -115.66 87.08
C ALA A 342 -11.12 -115.26 86.16
N VAL A 343 -10.44 -116.24 85.54
CA VAL A 343 -9.38 -115.98 84.56
C VAL A 343 -9.93 -115.32 83.29
N VAL A 344 -11.05 -115.82 82.75
CA VAL A 344 -11.70 -115.22 81.59
C VAL A 344 -12.19 -113.80 81.89
N ALA A 345 -12.79 -113.58 83.06
CA ALA A 345 -13.23 -112.25 83.50
C ALA A 345 -12.05 -111.27 83.64
N SER A 346 -10.91 -111.71 84.16
CA SER A 346 -9.69 -110.90 84.23
C SER A 346 -9.15 -110.56 82.83
N GLU A 347 -9.17 -111.51 81.89
CA GLU A 347 -8.67 -111.29 80.52
C GLU A 347 -9.60 -110.35 79.73
N VAL A 348 -10.92 -110.51 79.85
CA VAL A 348 -11.90 -109.58 79.25
C VAL A 348 -11.75 -108.19 79.85
N ARG A 349 -11.48 -108.08 81.14
CA ARG A 349 -11.23 -106.79 81.80
C ARG A 349 -9.96 -106.12 81.27
N ALA A 350 -8.86 -106.88 81.17
CA ALA A 350 -7.60 -106.38 80.61
C ALA A 350 -7.77 -105.95 79.14
N LEU A 351 -8.54 -106.70 78.34
CA LEU A 351 -8.87 -106.34 76.97
C LEU A 351 -9.72 -105.07 76.90
N ALA A 352 -10.71 -104.92 77.77
CA ALA A 352 -11.56 -103.74 77.85
C ALA A 352 -10.74 -102.49 78.25
N GLN A 353 -9.82 -102.61 79.20
CA GLN A 353 -8.89 -101.53 79.56
C GLN A 353 -7.95 -101.16 78.40
N ARG A 354 -7.39 -102.16 77.70
CA ARG A 354 -6.58 -101.92 76.48
C ARG A 354 -7.39 -101.24 75.38
N CYS A 355 -8.66 -101.61 75.21
CA CYS A 355 -9.56 -100.99 74.25
C CYS A 355 -9.85 -99.53 74.58
N SER A 356 -10.11 -99.21 75.86
CA SER A 356 -10.30 -97.82 76.33
C SER A 356 -9.03 -96.99 76.14
N SER A 357 -7.85 -97.49 76.51
CA SER A 357 -6.58 -96.78 76.26
C SER A 357 -6.30 -96.56 74.77
N ALA A 358 -6.57 -97.54 73.91
CA ALA A 358 -6.44 -97.38 72.46
C ALA A 358 -7.46 -96.38 71.89
N ALA A 359 -8.69 -96.38 72.42
CA ALA A 359 -9.72 -95.40 72.04
C ALA A 359 -9.32 -93.98 72.45
N GLU A 360 -8.75 -93.77 73.64
CA GLU A 360 -8.20 -92.48 74.06
C GLU A 360 -7.06 -92.00 73.16
N GLU A 361 -6.15 -92.88 72.76
CA GLU A 361 -5.04 -92.56 71.85
C GLU A 361 -5.56 -92.14 70.46
N VAL A 362 -6.51 -92.90 69.89
CA VAL A 362 -7.15 -92.53 68.61
C VAL A 362 -7.93 -91.22 68.74
N LYS A 363 -8.64 -91.00 69.84
CA LYS A 363 -9.35 -89.75 70.11
C LYS A 363 -8.39 -88.56 70.13
N SER A 364 -7.22 -88.71 70.76
CA SER A 364 -6.19 -87.68 70.78
C SER A 364 -5.66 -87.36 69.37
N LEU A 365 -5.36 -88.38 68.56
CA LEU A 365 -4.91 -88.21 67.18
C LEU A 365 -5.97 -87.52 66.29
N ILE A 366 -7.24 -87.90 66.41
CA ILE A 366 -8.34 -87.29 65.65
C ILE A 366 -8.59 -85.85 66.11
N THR A 367 -8.49 -85.56 67.42
CA THR A 367 -8.59 -84.19 67.94
C THR A 367 -7.47 -83.29 67.40
N GLY A 368 -6.24 -83.82 67.34
CA GLY A 368 -5.11 -83.13 66.72
C GLY A 368 -5.32 -82.88 65.22
N THR A 369 -5.85 -83.88 64.51
CA THR A 369 -6.17 -83.79 63.08
C THR A 369 -7.29 -82.76 62.81
N SER A 370 -8.35 -82.76 63.62
CA SER A 370 -9.44 -81.78 63.54
C SER A 370 -8.91 -80.35 63.74
N THR A 371 -8.01 -80.14 64.70
CA THR A 371 -7.36 -78.83 64.90
C THR A 371 -6.55 -78.40 63.66
N GLN A 372 -5.81 -79.31 63.03
CA GLN A 372 -5.05 -79.03 61.82
C GLN A 372 -5.96 -78.73 60.61
N VAL A 373 -7.05 -79.48 60.46
CA VAL A 373 -8.04 -79.27 59.38
C VAL A 373 -8.75 -77.92 59.56
N SER A 374 -9.19 -77.58 60.78
CA SER A 374 -9.81 -76.28 61.08
C SER A 374 -8.87 -75.11 60.77
N SER A 375 -7.59 -75.23 61.12
CA SER A 375 -6.56 -74.27 60.70
C SER A 375 -6.39 -74.22 59.18
N GLY A 376 -6.53 -75.36 58.49
CA GLY A 376 -6.50 -75.44 57.03
C GLY A 376 -7.68 -74.72 56.38
N VAL A 377 -8.90 -74.95 56.87
CA VAL A 377 -10.13 -74.25 56.43
C VAL A 377 -9.94 -72.73 56.55
N ALA A 378 -9.46 -72.25 57.71
CA ALA A 378 -9.23 -70.82 57.92
C ALA A 378 -8.19 -70.23 56.93
N LEU A 379 -7.15 -70.99 56.56
CA LEU A 379 -6.17 -70.55 55.55
C LEU A 379 -6.78 -70.52 54.14
N VAL A 380 -7.61 -71.50 53.79
CA VAL A 380 -8.32 -71.56 52.50
C VAL A 380 -9.30 -70.40 52.38
N GLU A 381 -10.11 -70.11 53.39
CA GLU A 381 -11.01 -68.95 53.41
C GLU A 381 -10.26 -67.61 53.24
N ARG A 382 -9.13 -67.44 53.96
CA ARG A 382 -8.28 -66.26 53.81
C ARG A 382 -7.70 -66.14 52.40
N THR A 383 -7.36 -67.27 51.78
CA THR A 383 -6.88 -67.31 50.40
C THR A 383 -7.99 -66.94 49.42
N GLY A 384 -9.23 -67.38 49.67
CA GLY A 384 -10.39 -67.02 48.86
C GLY A 384 -10.64 -65.52 48.87
N LYS A 385 -10.67 -64.91 50.06
CA LYS A 385 -10.77 -63.46 50.23
C LYS A 385 -9.65 -62.70 49.52
N ALA A 386 -8.43 -63.25 49.49
CA ALA A 386 -7.32 -62.64 48.78
C ALA A 386 -7.53 -62.65 47.25
N PHE A 387 -8.10 -63.72 46.69
CA PHE A 387 -8.48 -63.76 45.27
C PHE A 387 -9.61 -62.78 44.93
N ASP A 388 -10.60 -62.61 45.82
CA ASP A 388 -11.67 -61.61 45.64
C ASP A 388 -11.10 -60.19 45.58
N LEU A 389 -10.18 -59.84 46.50
CA LEU A 389 -9.49 -58.54 46.49
C LEU A 389 -8.64 -58.34 45.23
N ILE A 390 -8.00 -59.39 44.72
CA ILE A 390 -7.27 -59.33 43.44
C ILE A 390 -8.24 -59.05 42.28
N ALA A 391 -9.40 -59.71 42.24
CA ALA A 391 -10.40 -59.50 41.19
C ALA A 391 -10.94 -58.05 41.21
N GLU A 392 -11.19 -57.49 42.40
CA GLU A 392 -11.59 -56.10 42.56
C GLU A 392 -10.52 -55.12 42.04
N ALA A 393 -9.26 -55.31 42.45
CA ALA A 393 -8.13 -54.49 41.98
C ALA A 393 -7.93 -54.58 40.45
N VAL A 394 -8.12 -55.77 39.86
CA VAL A 394 -8.04 -56.00 38.41
C VAL A 394 -9.20 -55.30 37.67
N SER A 395 -10.38 -55.23 38.27
CA SER A 395 -11.53 -54.48 37.75
C SER A 395 -11.24 -52.97 37.69
N GLU A 396 -10.72 -52.39 38.78
CA GLU A 396 -10.31 -50.98 38.80
C GLU A 396 -9.21 -50.66 37.76
N LEU A 397 -8.24 -51.57 37.62
CA LEU A 397 -7.21 -51.50 36.59
C LEU A 397 -7.79 -51.52 35.17
N THR A 398 -8.84 -52.31 34.94
CA THR A 398 -9.56 -52.35 33.65
C THR A 398 -10.15 -50.99 33.33
N GLY A 399 -10.88 -50.38 34.28
CA GLY A 399 -11.48 -49.06 34.11
C GLY A 399 -10.43 -47.97 33.85
N SER A 400 -9.30 -48.02 34.56
CA SER A 400 -8.18 -47.07 34.35
C SER A 400 -7.58 -47.17 32.96
N ILE A 401 -7.40 -48.39 32.43
CA ILE A 401 -6.87 -48.61 31.08
C ILE A 401 -7.87 -48.18 30.00
N GLU A 402 -9.17 -48.35 30.22
CA GLU A 402 -10.20 -47.83 29.31
C GLU A 402 -10.21 -46.29 29.26
N ALA A 403 -10.07 -45.63 30.41
CA ALA A 403 -9.94 -44.18 30.48
C ALA A 403 -8.68 -43.69 29.74
N ILE A 404 -7.54 -44.38 29.89
CA ILE A 404 -6.30 -44.07 29.15
C ILE A 404 -6.53 -44.24 27.65
N ALA A 405 -7.17 -45.32 27.21
CA ALA A 405 -7.44 -45.56 25.80
C ALA A 405 -8.32 -44.45 25.19
N SER A 406 -9.40 -44.07 25.87
CA SER A 406 -10.30 -42.98 25.45
C SER A 406 -9.55 -41.64 25.36
N SER A 407 -8.79 -41.27 26.40
CA SER A 407 -8.01 -40.02 26.40
C SER A 407 -6.94 -40.00 25.30
N THR A 408 -6.33 -41.15 25.00
CA THR A 408 -5.34 -41.26 23.92
C THR A 408 -5.97 -41.07 22.54
N GLU A 409 -7.23 -41.50 22.36
CA GLU A 409 -7.98 -41.32 21.11
C GLU A 409 -8.35 -39.84 20.90
N GLU A 410 -8.82 -39.16 21.94
CA GLU A 410 -9.07 -37.70 21.93
C GLU A 410 -7.78 -36.89 21.67
N GLN A 411 -6.65 -37.30 22.26
CA GLN A 411 -5.34 -36.68 21.99
C GLN A 411 -4.91 -36.87 20.54
N ALA A 412 -5.16 -38.03 19.94
CA ALA A 412 -4.83 -38.29 18.54
C ALA A 412 -5.64 -37.41 17.59
N GLU A 413 -6.94 -37.22 17.86
CA GLU A 413 -7.79 -36.29 17.10
C GLU A 413 -7.30 -34.84 17.23
N SER A 414 -7.00 -34.41 18.46
CA SER A 414 -6.47 -33.07 18.73
C SER A 414 -5.14 -32.82 18.01
N LEU A 415 -4.25 -33.82 17.97
CA LEU A 415 -2.98 -33.72 17.25
C LEU A 415 -3.18 -33.66 15.73
N SER A 416 -4.20 -34.33 15.18
CA SER A 416 -4.54 -34.21 13.75
C SER A 416 -5.01 -32.81 13.38
N GLN A 417 -5.76 -32.15 14.28
CA GLN A 417 -6.17 -30.76 14.09
C GLN A 417 -4.98 -29.80 14.18
N ILE A 418 -4.07 -30.03 15.14
CA ILE A 418 -2.83 -29.26 15.27
C ILE A 418 -1.96 -29.41 14.01
N ASP A 419 -1.81 -30.62 13.48
CA ASP A 419 -1.05 -30.89 12.25
C ASP A 419 -1.60 -30.12 11.05
N THR A 420 -2.94 -30.09 10.91
CA THR A 420 -3.61 -29.29 9.87
C THR A 420 -3.33 -27.79 10.05
N ALA A 421 -3.46 -27.28 11.28
CA ALA A 421 -3.19 -25.87 11.58
C ALA A 421 -1.71 -25.49 11.34
N VAL A 422 -0.77 -26.39 11.61
CA VAL A 422 0.65 -26.20 11.30
C VAL A 422 0.85 -26.09 9.78
N GLY A 423 0.15 -26.92 8.98
CA GLY A 423 0.16 -26.81 7.52
C GLY A 423 -0.38 -25.47 7.00
N GLU A 424 -1.46 -24.95 7.58
CA GLU A 424 -2.00 -23.63 7.24
C GLU A 424 -1.02 -22.49 7.61
N LEU A 425 -0.36 -22.60 8.76
CA LEU A 425 0.68 -21.65 9.18
C LEU A 425 1.88 -21.68 8.23
N ASP A 426 2.27 -22.85 7.73
CA ASP A 426 3.36 -22.99 6.76
C ASP A 426 3.01 -22.28 5.45
N GLN A 427 1.81 -22.53 4.92
CA GLN A 427 1.32 -21.86 3.73
C GLN A 427 1.28 -20.33 3.89
N SER A 428 0.78 -19.83 5.03
CA SER A 428 0.76 -18.39 5.30
C SER A 428 2.18 -17.82 5.45
N THR A 429 3.12 -18.57 6.03
CA THR A 429 4.51 -18.17 6.16
C THR A 429 5.17 -18.04 4.78
N GLN A 430 4.93 -18.99 3.88
CA GLN A 430 5.43 -18.91 2.49
C GLN A 430 4.80 -17.73 1.72
N GLN A 431 3.51 -17.45 1.91
CA GLN A 431 2.86 -16.29 1.30
C GLN A 431 3.44 -14.97 1.81
N ASN A 432 3.77 -14.88 3.10
CA ASN A 432 4.41 -13.69 3.67
C ASN A 432 5.83 -13.48 3.10
N ALA A 433 6.57 -14.57 2.85
CA ALA A 433 7.89 -14.49 2.22
C ALA A 433 7.79 -13.95 0.80
N ALA A 434 6.88 -14.51 -0.02
CA ALA A 434 6.62 -14.03 -1.37
C ALA A 434 6.16 -12.56 -1.37
N MET A 435 5.27 -12.18 -0.45
CA MET A 435 4.82 -10.80 -0.31
C MET A 435 5.95 -9.85 0.09
N ALA A 436 6.86 -10.27 0.97
CA ALA A 436 8.01 -9.47 1.36
C ALA A 436 8.96 -9.23 0.16
N GLU A 437 9.19 -10.25 -0.67
CA GLU A 437 9.96 -10.13 -1.91
C GLU A 437 9.28 -9.19 -2.91
N GLU A 438 7.97 -9.34 -3.13
CA GLU A 438 7.18 -8.47 -4.02
C GLU A 438 7.19 -7.00 -3.55
N CYS A 439 7.00 -6.76 -2.25
CA CYS A 439 7.06 -5.42 -1.66
C CYS A 439 8.45 -4.80 -1.82
N THR A 440 9.51 -5.58 -1.64
CA THR A 440 10.90 -5.13 -1.83
C THR A 440 11.15 -4.73 -3.30
N ALA A 441 10.68 -5.54 -4.24
CA ALA A 441 10.79 -5.24 -5.67
C ALA A 441 9.98 -3.98 -6.07
N ALA A 442 8.77 -3.84 -5.53
CA ALA A 442 7.92 -2.67 -5.76
C ALA A 442 8.55 -1.38 -5.17
N ALA A 443 9.07 -1.44 -3.94
CA ALA A 443 9.78 -0.33 -3.31
C ALA A 443 11.03 0.08 -4.08
N SER A 444 11.82 -0.89 -4.57
CA SER A 444 12.99 -0.62 -5.42
C SER A 444 12.59 0.04 -6.75
N SER A 445 11.48 -0.40 -7.36
CA SER A 445 10.95 0.21 -8.58
C SER A 445 10.47 1.65 -8.37
N LEU A 446 9.79 1.90 -7.25
CA LEU A 446 9.36 3.25 -6.85
C LEU A 446 10.56 4.18 -6.59
N ALA A 447 11.58 3.70 -5.88
CA ALA A 447 12.81 4.45 -5.66
C ALA A 447 13.50 4.81 -7.00
N HIS A 448 13.55 3.85 -7.94
CA HIS A 448 14.13 4.10 -9.26
C HIS A 448 13.34 5.15 -10.06
N GLU A 449 12.00 5.08 -10.08
CA GLU A 449 11.19 6.06 -10.79
C GLU A 449 11.24 7.44 -10.11
N ALA A 450 11.33 7.48 -8.77
CA ALA A 450 11.56 8.71 -8.02
C ALA A 450 12.93 9.34 -8.37
N ASP A 451 14.00 8.55 -8.45
CA ASP A 451 15.34 9.03 -8.87
C ASP A 451 15.32 9.56 -10.31
N LYS A 452 14.62 8.89 -11.21
CA LYS A 452 14.46 9.35 -12.60
C LYS A 452 13.67 10.65 -12.67
N LEU A 453 12.58 10.77 -11.92
CA LEU A 453 11.80 12.00 -11.83
C LEU A 453 12.65 13.12 -11.22
N HIS A 454 13.37 12.85 -10.13
CA HIS A 454 14.34 13.75 -9.50
C HIS A 454 15.37 14.27 -10.51
N SER A 455 15.98 13.39 -11.30
CA SER A 455 16.95 13.78 -12.33
C SER A 455 16.35 14.67 -13.42
N THR A 456 15.07 14.45 -13.76
CA THR A 456 14.34 15.22 -14.77
C THR A 456 13.99 16.61 -14.24
N VAL A 457 13.55 16.71 -12.98
CA VAL A 457 13.18 18.00 -12.37
C VAL A 457 14.39 18.81 -11.92
N ASN A 458 15.52 18.17 -11.61
CA ASN A 458 16.79 18.86 -11.32
C ASN A 458 17.39 19.58 -12.54
N ALA A 459 16.89 19.31 -13.75
CA ALA A 459 17.21 20.14 -14.90
C ALA A 459 16.63 21.57 -14.77
N PHE A 460 15.65 21.77 -13.87
CA PHE A 460 15.08 23.08 -13.59
C PHE A 460 15.79 23.74 -12.41
N GLU A 461 16.35 24.93 -12.62
CA GLU A 461 16.85 25.77 -11.54
C GLU A 461 15.65 26.45 -10.87
N VAL A 462 15.14 25.80 -9.84
CA VAL A 462 14.25 26.42 -8.86
C VAL A 462 15.09 26.81 -7.66
N ASP A 463 14.94 28.04 -7.16
CA ASP A 463 15.48 28.33 -5.84
C ASP A 463 14.83 27.36 -4.86
N PRO A 464 15.60 26.74 -3.94
CA PRO A 464 14.98 26.03 -2.84
C PRO A 464 14.04 27.03 -2.20
N SER A 465 12.74 26.75 -2.31
CA SER A 465 11.70 27.59 -1.72
C SER A 465 12.19 27.97 -0.33
N PRO A 466 12.11 29.23 0.10
CA PRO A 466 12.28 29.56 1.50
C PRO A 466 11.10 28.89 2.22
N ALA A 467 11.25 27.61 2.53
CA ALA A 467 10.54 26.93 3.58
C ALA A 467 10.97 27.62 4.87
N GLY A 468 10.31 28.76 5.12
CA GLY A 468 10.72 29.76 6.10
C GLY A 468 9.84 30.99 6.07
N VAL A 469 8.57 30.87 5.65
CA VAL A 469 7.54 31.67 6.32
C VAL A 469 7.15 30.83 7.52
N ASP A 470 7.65 31.28 8.66
CA ASP A 470 7.39 30.80 10.01
C ASP A 470 5.86 30.84 10.26
N LEU A 471 5.14 29.81 9.83
CA LEU A 471 3.83 29.50 10.35
C LEU A 471 4.06 28.82 11.69
N ASP A 472 4.32 29.66 12.69
CA ASP A 472 4.13 29.41 14.11
C ASP A 472 4.50 27.98 14.56
N ALA A 473 5.80 27.74 14.67
CA ALA A 473 6.38 26.58 15.34
C ALA A 473 6.16 26.61 16.87
N THR A 474 4.92 26.85 17.33
CA THR A 474 4.56 26.82 18.75
C THR A 474 3.49 25.78 19.12
N GLU A 475 2.93 24.99 18.20
CA GLU A 475 1.86 24.03 18.59
C GLU A 475 1.93 22.58 18.06
N ALA A 476 2.99 22.18 17.34
CA ALA A 476 3.13 20.80 16.85
C ALA A 476 4.21 19.96 17.57
N ARG A 477 4.66 20.35 18.77
CA ARG A 477 5.53 19.51 19.63
C ARG A 477 4.81 19.02 20.88
N ARG A 478 3.72 18.29 20.68
CA ARG A 478 3.18 17.31 21.64
C ARG A 478 2.91 15.97 20.94
N VAL A 479 3.95 15.38 20.34
CA VAL A 479 4.02 13.92 20.27
C VAL A 479 4.68 13.48 21.57
N THR A 480 3.83 13.17 22.55
CA THR A 480 4.21 12.40 23.72
C THR A 480 4.94 11.15 23.27
N THR A 481 6.23 11.03 23.61
CA THR A 481 6.91 9.75 23.75
C THR A 481 6.11 8.92 24.76
N VAL A 482 5.21 8.07 24.26
CA VAL A 482 4.64 6.98 25.05
C VAL A 482 5.76 5.96 25.23
N LYS A 483 6.42 6.01 26.38
CA LYS A 483 7.19 4.86 26.87
C LYS A 483 6.19 3.71 27.03
N HIS A 484 6.27 2.69 26.18
CA HIS A 484 5.54 1.44 26.38
C HIS A 484 6.03 0.77 27.67
N HIS A 485 5.29 1.02 28.76
CA HIS A 485 5.35 0.20 29.97
C HIS A 485 4.48 -1.03 29.71
N VAL A 486 5.10 -2.20 29.55
CA VAL A 486 4.40 -3.48 29.41
C VAL A 486 3.75 -3.82 30.75
N GLN A 487 2.49 -3.42 30.93
CA GLN A 487 1.63 -4.01 31.96
C GLN A 487 0.84 -5.16 31.34
N ARG A 488 1.15 -6.37 31.79
CA ARG A 488 0.31 -7.56 31.56
C ARG A 488 -1.09 -7.32 32.13
N ARG A 489 -2.12 -7.34 31.30
CA ARG A 489 -3.51 -7.56 31.72
C ARG A 489 -4.23 -8.56 30.82
N ARG A 490 -5.03 -9.40 31.48
CA ARG A 490 -5.80 -10.56 30.98
C ARG A 490 -6.91 -10.16 29.97
N PRO A 491 -7.38 -11.10 29.12
CA PRO A 491 -8.31 -10.80 28.04
C PRO A 491 -9.78 -10.88 28.49
N THR A 492 -10.62 -10.00 27.93
CA THR A 492 -12.09 -10.10 27.89
C THR A 492 -12.61 -9.63 26.52
N PRO A 493 -13.83 -10.03 26.10
CA PRO A 493 -14.07 -10.54 24.75
C PRO A 493 -14.60 -9.52 23.72
N ARG A 494 -14.45 -9.93 22.44
CA ARG A 494 -14.92 -9.30 21.19
C ARG A 494 -16.41 -8.95 21.19
N ALA A 495 -16.73 -7.78 20.63
CA ALA A 495 -18.03 -7.48 20.02
C ALA A 495 -17.81 -6.93 18.59
N LEU A 496 -18.63 -7.43 17.66
CA LEU A 496 -18.62 -7.23 16.21
C LEU A 496 -19.55 -6.09 15.78
N GLY A 497 -19.09 -5.25 14.84
CA GLY A 497 -19.86 -4.51 13.80
C GLY A 497 -20.88 -3.46 14.26
N ASN A 498 -21.26 -2.43 13.49
CA ASN A 498 -20.87 -1.86 12.20
C ASN A 498 -21.43 -0.41 12.25
N LEU A 499 -20.65 0.61 11.85
CA LEU A 499 -21.18 1.94 11.52
C LEU A 499 -21.08 2.13 10.01
N ALA A 500 -22.22 2.21 9.34
CA ALA A 500 -22.34 2.65 7.96
C ALA A 500 -23.21 3.91 7.92
N LEU A 501 -22.70 4.93 7.22
CA LEU A 501 -23.35 6.19 6.88
C LEU A 501 -24.52 5.99 5.90
N GLN A 502 -25.57 6.81 6.02
CA GLN A 502 -26.24 7.46 4.88
C GLN A 502 -27.03 8.70 5.35
N VAL A 503 -26.58 9.90 4.97
CA VAL A 503 -27.05 10.77 3.86
C VAL A 503 -28.33 11.55 4.21
N THR A 504 -28.15 12.84 4.52
CA THR A 504 -29.19 13.87 4.48
C THR A 504 -29.09 14.60 3.15
N ALA A 505 -30.17 14.55 2.37
CA ALA A 505 -30.40 15.43 1.24
C ALA A 505 -30.97 16.77 1.74
N ASP A 506 -30.43 17.88 1.26
CA ASP A 506 -31.17 19.09 0.82
C ASP A 506 -30.20 20.24 0.58
N ALA A 507 -30.02 20.61 -0.69
CA ALA A 507 -29.53 21.92 -1.10
C ALA A 507 -29.97 22.21 -2.55
N PRO A 508 -30.73 23.30 -2.76
CA PRO A 508 -30.65 24.03 -4.02
C PRO A 508 -30.33 25.52 -3.76
N GLY A 509 -29.49 26.09 -4.61
CA GLY A 509 -29.24 27.54 -4.62
C GLY A 509 -27.93 27.91 -5.30
N ILE A 510 -27.93 27.86 -6.64
CA ILE A 510 -26.96 28.56 -7.48
C ILE A 510 -27.52 29.96 -7.69
N GLU A 511 -26.81 31.00 -7.25
CA GLU A 511 -26.92 32.35 -7.79
C GLU A 511 -25.51 32.87 -8.05
N GLU A 512 -25.22 33.06 -9.34
CA GLU A 512 -24.15 33.92 -9.83
C GLU A 512 -24.53 35.36 -9.55
N ASP A 513 -23.61 36.14 -8.97
CA ASP A 513 -23.71 37.59 -8.95
C ASP A 513 -22.43 38.22 -9.55
N TRP A 514 -22.63 38.83 -10.71
CA TRP A 514 -21.70 39.70 -11.41
C TRP A 514 -22.13 41.14 -11.15
N SER A 515 -21.75 41.68 -9.99
CA SER A 515 -21.68 43.13 -9.79
C SER A 515 -20.71 43.47 -8.68
N ASP A 516 -19.49 43.85 -9.05
CA ASP A 516 -18.96 45.11 -8.57
C ASP A 516 -17.98 45.69 -9.59
N PHE A 517 -18.36 46.88 -9.99
CA PHE A 517 -17.72 47.84 -10.88
C PHE A 517 -17.03 48.89 -10.02
#